data_AF-M5BZB7-F1
#
_entry.id   AF-M5BZB7-F1
#
_cell.length_a   1.000
_cell.length_b   1.000
_cell.length_c   1.000
_cell.angle_alpha   90.00
_cell.angle_beta   90.00
_cell.angle_gamma   90.00
#
_symmetry.space_group_name_H-M   'P 1'
#
loop_
_entity.id
_entity.type
_entity.pdbx_description
1 polymer ?
#
loop_
_entity_poly.entity_id
_entity_poly.type
_entity_poly.pdbx_seq_one_letter_code
_entity_poly.pdbx_strand_id
1 'polypeptide(L)'
;MKILQEKLISLHNIDEGRIFVAQNVNSTVQSWMLGQFPNLSQENVTTIEKTYKVFANSNASEVDNVYATQVAIFGEAEFVCPSFWLVDAFSKDGYQGLFAVPPSLHSLDLNVYFPGSSSIQPAQPFSQSLIQSFMGALVSFIVTGTPNKNPMNKNINPNWPLYDSKNPKGMTFGITASGDANPQFKGIDSALLQRCSLWRSLAPYTPL
;
A
#
# COMPACT_ATOMS: atom_id res chain seq x y z
N MET A 1 -7.95 18.92 -29.68
CA MET A 1 -8.10 17.96 -28.58
C MET A 1 -6.84 18.07 -27.72
N LYS A 2 -6.96 18.68 -26.53
CA LYS A 2 -5.82 18.93 -25.63
C LYS A 2 -5.57 17.60 -24.90
N ILE A 3 -4.40 17.00 -25.06
CA ILE A 3 -3.99 15.87 -24.22
C ILE A 3 -4.08 16.38 -22.77
N LEU A 4 -4.95 15.78 -21.96
CA LEU A 4 -4.99 16.04 -20.53
C LEU A 4 -3.58 15.73 -20.01
N GLN A 5 -2.96 16.65 -19.26
CA GLN A 5 -1.83 16.27 -18.41
C GLN A 5 -2.29 15.07 -17.58
N GLU A 6 -1.63 13.92 -17.76
CA GLU A 6 -1.99 12.67 -17.10
C GLU A 6 -1.73 12.83 -15.60
N LYS A 7 -2.80 12.95 -14.81
CA LYS A 7 -2.73 12.99 -13.36
C LYS A 7 -2.88 11.59 -12.79
N LEU A 8 -2.31 11.36 -11.62
CA LEU A 8 -2.29 10.05 -10.99
C LEU A 8 -2.70 10.12 -9.51
N ILE A 9 -3.55 9.20 -9.08
CA ILE A 9 -3.59 8.76 -7.68
C ILE A 9 -2.97 7.36 -7.66
N SER A 10 -1.96 7.17 -6.80
CA SER A 10 -1.38 5.86 -6.50
C SER A 10 -1.77 5.47 -5.09
N LEU A 11 -2.24 4.23 -4.93
CA LEU A 11 -2.76 3.69 -3.68
C LEU A 11 -2.17 2.30 -3.43
N HIS A 12 -2.02 1.98 -2.16
CA HIS A 12 -1.79 0.63 -1.67
C HIS A 12 -2.53 0.46 -0.33
N ASN A 13 -2.72 -0.79 0.07
CA ASN A 13 -3.26 -1.19 1.34
C ASN A 13 -2.10 -1.46 2.34
N ILE A 14 -2.37 -1.49 3.65
CA ILE A 14 -1.31 -1.77 4.63
C ILE A 14 -0.77 -3.20 4.50
N ASP A 15 -1.64 -4.17 4.21
CA ASP A 15 -1.31 -5.59 4.28
C ASP A 15 -1.48 -6.28 2.91
N GLU A 16 -0.73 -5.79 1.92
CA GLU A 16 -0.80 -6.25 0.54
C GLU A 16 -0.36 -7.70 0.34
N GLY A 17 0.56 -8.21 1.17
CA GLY A 17 1.17 -9.52 0.95
C GLY A 17 0.40 -10.70 1.53
N ARG A 18 -0.46 -10.49 2.54
CA ARG A 18 -0.94 -11.58 3.41
C ARG A 18 -1.70 -12.67 2.66
N ILE A 19 -2.47 -12.32 1.62
CA ILE A 19 -3.30 -13.30 0.90
C ILE A 19 -2.52 -14.11 -0.15
N PHE A 20 -1.27 -13.73 -0.43
CA PHE A 20 -0.45 -14.37 -1.47
C PHE A 20 0.60 -15.33 -0.90
N VAL A 21 0.87 -15.24 0.40
CA VAL A 21 1.87 -16.07 1.07
C VAL A 21 1.15 -17.12 1.91
N ALA A 22 1.58 -18.38 1.79
CA ALA A 22 1.11 -19.45 2.65
C ALA A 22 2.13 -19.74 3.75
N GLN A 23 1.67 -19.82 5.00
CA GLN A 23 2.51 -20.25 6.10
C GLN A 23 2.92 -21.72 5.90
N ASN A 24 4.22 -22.01 6.03
CA ASN A 24 4.77 -23.35 5.82
C ASN A 24 5.92 -23.61 6.79
N VAL A 25 5.77 -24.66 7.62
CA VAL A 25 6.73 -25.05 8.67
C VAL A 25 8.10 -25.47 8.13
N ASN A 26 8.18 -25.88 6.85
CA ASN A 26 9.42 -26.31 6.21
C ASN A 26 10.07 -25.20 5.36
N SER A 27 9.46 -24.02 5.31
CA SER A 27 9.92 -22.89 4.50
C SER A 27 10.89 -22.02 5.30
N THR A 28 11.90 -21.46 4.63
CA THR A 28 12.72 -20.37 5.16
C THR A 28 12.48 -19.12 4.33
N VAL A 29 12.85 -17.94 4.85
CA VAL A 29 12.74 -16.70 4.07
C VAL A 29 13.54 -16.83 2.77
N GLN A 30 14.77 -17.33 2.84
CA GLN A 30 15.64 -17.44 1.65
C GLN A 30 15.14 -18.45 0.62
N SER A 31 14.73 -19.65 1.04
CA SER A 31 14.26 -20.68 0.09
C SER A 31 12.97 -20.25 -0.60
N TRP A 32 12.07 -19.60 0.14
CA TRP A 32 10.87 -19.00 -0.43
C TRP A 32 11.20 -17.86 -1.40
N MET A 33 12.12 -16.96 -1.04
CA MET A 33 12.54 -15.85 -1.90
C MET A 33 13.13 -16.32 -3.23
N LEU A 34 14.00 -17.33 -3.21
CA LEU A 34 14.55 -17.91 -4.45
C LEU A 34 13.47 -18.59 -5.31
N GLY A 35 12.39 -19.07 -4.69
CA GLY A 35 11.23 -19.58 -5.40
C GLY A 35 10.38 -18.48 -6.05
N GLN A 36 10.23 -17.32 -5.38
CA GLN A 36 9.44 -16.19 -5.90
C GLN A 36 10.21 -15.32 -6.90
N PHE A 37 11.50 -15.08 -6.63
CA PHE A 37 12.38 -14.19 -7.37
C PHE A 37 13.61 -14.95 -7.86
N PRO A 38 13.47 -15.83 -8.87
CA PRO A 38 14.50 -16.78 -9.25
C PRO A 38 15.78 -16.15 -9.83
N ASN A 39 15.73 -14.87 -10.23
CA ASN A 39 16.88 -14.16 -10.77
C ASN A 39 17.67 -13.39 -9.70
N LEU A 40 17.24 -13.40 -8.43
CA LEU A 40 18.03 -12.81 -7.35
C LEU A 40 19.24 -13.68 -7.03
N SER A 41 20.39 -13.03 -6.81
CA SER A 41 21.57 -13.70 -6.26
C SER A 41 21.33 -14.07 -4.79
N GLN A 42 22.09 -15.06 -4.30
CA GLN A 42 22.07 -15.44 -2.89
C GLN A 42 22.44 -14.25 -1.97
N GLU A 43 23.35 -13.38 -2.40
CA GLU A 43 23.74 -12.17 -1.68
C GLU A 43 22.59 -11.17 -1.54
N ASN A 44 21.83 -10.96 -2.62
CA ASN A 44 20.63 -10.12 -2.60
C ASN A 44 19.59 -10.68 -1.63
N VAL A 45 19.33 -11.99 -1.69
CA VAL A 45 18.38 -12.67 -0.80
C VAL A 45 18.78 -12.51 0.68
N THR A 46 20.05 -12.71 1.01
CA THR A 46 20.55 -12.51 2.39
C THR A 46 20.42 -11.05 2.84
N THR A 47 20.67 -10.09 1.93
CA THR A 47 20.51 -8.66 2.22
C THR A 47 19.06 -8.29 2.50
N ILE A 48 18.12 -8.81 1.70
CA ILE A 48 16.69 -8.58 1.86
C ILE A 48 16.21 -9.19 3.17
N GLU A 49 16.50 -10.47 3.43
CA GLU A 49 16.11 -11.13 4.68
C GLU A 49 16.59 -10.34 5.90
N LYS A 50 17.87 -9.91 5.91
CA LYS A 50 18.43 -9.10 7.00
C LYS A 50 17.64 -7.78 7.18
N THR A 51 17.26 -7.14 6.08
CA THR A 51 16.50 -5.87 6.09
C THR A 51 15.10 -6.04 6.67
N TYR A 52 14.46 -7.19 6.47
CA TYR A 52 13.10 -7.46 6.94
C TYR A 52 13.04 -8.11 8.34
N LYS A 53 14.17 -8.37 9.00
CA LYS A 53 14.20 -8.90 10.39
C LYS A 53 13.46 -8.01 11.41
N VAL A 54 13.23 -6.73 11.09
CA VAL A 54 12.45 -5.80 11.93
C VAL A 54 11.00 -6.27 12.16
N PHE A 55 10.46 -7.12 11.28
CA PHE A 55 9.12 -7.67 11.41
C PHE A 55 9.05 -8.90 12.33
N ALA A 56 10.18 -9.44 12.78
CA ALA A 56 10.20 -10.56 13.72
C ALA A 56 9.74 -10.10 15.12
N ASN A 57 8.87 -10.90 15.72
CA ASN A 57 8.38 -10.73 17.08
C ASN A 57 8.99 -11.81 17.99
N SER A 58 9.67 -11.38 19.06
CA SER A 58 10.31 -12.29 20.02
C SER A 58 9.34 -13.21 20.76
N ASN A 59 8.05 -12.86 20.77
CA ASN A 59 6.99 -13.65 21.41
C ASN A 59 6.27 -14.60 20.43
N ALA A 60 6.61 -14.55 19.14
CA ALA A 60 6.02 -15.41 18.12
C ALA A 60 6.89 -16.64 17.84
N SER A 61 6.30 -17.70 17.29
CA SER A 61 7.07 -18.87 16.86
C SER A 61 8.00 -18.51 15.70
N GLU A 62 9.03 -19.33 15.46
CA GLU A 62 9.89 -19.16 14.29
C GLU A 62 9.11 -19.19 12.98
N VAL A 63 8.12 -20.10 12.88
CA VAL A 63 7.27 -20.24 11.69
C VAL A 63 6.40 -18.99 11.47
N ASP A 64 5.89 -18.38 12.54
CA ASP A 64 5.14 -17.13 12.45
C ASP A 64 6.03 -15.96 12.02
N ASN A 65 7.27 -15.90 12.52
CA ASN A 65 8.23 -14.87 12.14
C ASN A 65 8.68 -14.99 10.69
N VAL A 66 8.95 -16.22 10.21
CA VAL A 66 9.25 -16.49 8.80
C VAL A 66 8.07 -16.06 7.92
N TYR A 67 6.85 -16.45 8.29
CA TYR A 67 5.66 -16.07 7.55
C TYR A 67 5.44 -14.55 7.50
N ALA A 68 5.52 -13.86 8.64
CA ALA A 68 5.39 -12.40 8.71
C ALA A 68 6.45 -11.70 7.84
N THR A 69 7.68 -12.22 7.83
CA THR A 69 8.77 -11.71 6.99
C THR A 69 8.46 -11.89 5.50
N GLN A 70 8.01 -13.08 5.09
CA GLN A 70 7.64 -13.38 3.70
C GLN A 70 6.47 -12.52 3.22
N VAL A 71 5.44 -12.32 4.06
CA VAL A 71 4.30 -11.43 3.78
C VAL A 71 4.76 -10.00 3.55
N ALA A 72 5.62 -9.46 4.43
CA ALA A 72 6.14 -8.10 4.28
C ALA A 72 7.00 -7.94 3.02
N ILE A 73 7.86 -8.92 2.72
CA ILE A 73 8.69 -8.94 1.50
C ILE A 73 7.80 -8.93 0.26
N PHE A 74 6.82 -9.83 0.16
CA PHE A 74 5.93 -9.92 -1.00
C PHE A 74 5.11 -8.65 -1.19
N GLY A 75 4.44 -8.20 -0.12
CA GLY A 75 3.58 -7.01 -0.19
C GLY A 75 4.35 -5.76 -0.59
N GLU A 76 5.57 -5.59 -0.09
CA GLU A 76 6.38 -4.43 -0.44
C GLU A 76 7.00 -4.53 -1.84
N ALA A 77 7.49 -5.70 -2.26
CA ALA A 77 8.08 -5.90 -3.57
C ALA A 77 7.06 -5.70 -4.71
N GLU A 78 5.87 -6.27 -4.56
CA GLU A 78 4.88 -6.39 -5.64
C GLU A 78 3.89 -5.22 -5.69
N PHE A 79 3.59 -4.58 -4.55
CA PHE A 79 2.52 -3.57 -4.47
C PHE A 79 2.99 -2.24 -3.89
N VAL A 80 3.46 -2.25 -2.64
CA VAL A 80 3.71 -1.00 -1.90
C VAL A 80 4.83 -0.18 -2.55
N CYS A 81 5.98 -0.79 -2.84
CA CYS A 81 7.11 -0.07 -3.43
C CYS A 81 6.86 0.37 -4.88
N PRO A 82 6.29 -0.48 -5.76
CA PRO A 82 5.82 -0.04 -7.07
C PRO A 82 4.84 1.15 -7.01
N SER A 83 3.95 1.21 -6.01
CA SER A 83 3.05 2.36 -5.84
C SER A 83 3.81 3.69 -5.65
N PHE A 84 4.95 3.67 -4.94
CA PHE A 84 5.79 4.84 -4.76
C PHE A 84 6.58 5.20 -6.03
N TRP A 85 7.04 4.21 -6.80
CA TRP A 85 7.75 4.47 -8.05
C TRP A 85 6.81 5.05 -9.11
N LEU A 86 5.56 4.58 -9.12
CA LEU A 86 4.52 5.10 -10.00
C LEU A 86 4.23 6.56 -9.68
N VAL A 87 4.02 6.94 -8.41
CA VAL A 87 3.77 8.35 -8.08
C VAL A 87 4.99 9.26 -8.28
N ASP A 88 6.21 8.75 -8.09
CA ASP A 88 7.47 9.46 -8.37
C ASP A 88 7.62 9.77 -9.87
N ALA A 89 7.21 8.85 -10.75
CA ALA A 89 7.19 9.08 -12.20
C ALA A 89 6.23 10.21 -12.62
N PHE A 90 5.21 10.49 -11.80
CA PHE A 90 4.22 11.55 -11.98
C PHE A 90 4.45 12.73 -11.02
N SER A 91 5.70 13.01 -10.62
CA SER A 91 6.07 13.98 -9.56
C SER A 91 5.47 15.39 -9.63
N LYS A 92 4.84 15.81 -10.73
CA LYS A 92 4.16 17.12 -10.86
C LYS A 92 2.63 17.02 -10.86
N ASP A 93 2.08 15.82 -10.92
CA ASP A 93 0.66 15.55 -11.18
C ASP A 93 0.13 14.31 -10.40
N GLY A 94 0.93 13.80 -9.46
CA GLY A 94 0.66 12.59 -8.67
C GLY A 94 0.25 12.85 -7.22
N TYR A 95 -0.58 11.97 -6.69
CA TYR A 95 -1.02 11.94 -5.28
C TYR A 95 -0.78 10.54 -4.71
N GLN A 96 -0.12 10.45 -3.56
CA GLN A 96 0.10 9.16 -2.88
C GLN A 96 -0.91 8.96 -1.75
N GLY A 97 -1.52 7.78 -1.69
CA GLY A 97 -2.40 7.40 -0.59
C GLY A 97 -2.18 5.98 -0.09
N LEU A 98 -2.70 5.73 1.10
CA LEU A 98 -2.63 4.47 1.83
C LEU A 98 -4.03 4.16 2.36
N PHE A 99 -4.58 3.02 1.98
CA PHE A 99 -5.76 2.47 2.62
C PHE A 99 -5.34 1.76 3.91
N ALA A 100 -5.80 2.24 5.06
CA ALA A 100 -5.34 1.82 6.39
C ALA A 100 -6.49 1.32 7.28
N VAL A 101 -7.50 0.71 6.66
CA VAL A 101 -8.66 0.15 7.38
C VAL A 101 -8.42 -1.34 7.60
N PRO A 102 -8.27 -1.80 8.86
CA PRO A 102 -8.04 -3.21 9.15
C PRO A 102 -9.15 -4.12 8.59
N PRO A 103 -8.83 -5.32 8.08
CA PRO A 103 -7.48 -5.92 8.05
C PRO A 103 -6.59 -5.42 6.91
N SER A 104 -7.09 -4.54 6.02
CA SER A 104 -6.31 -3.88 4.97
C SER A 104 -5.55 -4.83 4.03
N LEU A 105 -6.16 -5.99 3.78
CA LEU A 105 -5.65 -6.95 2.81
C LEU A 105 -5.73 -6.40 1.39
N HIS A 106 -4.92 -6.96 0.51
CA HIS A 106 -5.00 -6.70 -0.93
C HIS A 106 -6.44 -6.72 -1.45
N SER A 107 -6.81 -5.71 -2.22
CA SER A 107 -8.15 -5.51 -2.81
C SER A 107 -9.32 -5.30 -1.83
N LEU A 108 -9.12 -5.24 -0.49
CA LEU A 108 -10.24 -4.97 0.43
C LEU A 108 -10.79 -3.55 0.34
N ASP A 109 -9.98 -2.61 -0.13
CA ASP A 109 -10.42 -1.26 -0.45
C ASP A 109 -11.54 -1.27 -1.50
N LEU A 110 -11.61 -2.26 -2.40
CA LEU A 110 -12.69 -2.44 -3.41
C LEU A 110 -14.10 -2.40 -2.81
N ASN A 111 -14.27 -2.94 -1.60
CA ASN A 111 -15.56 -2.91 -0.87
C ASN A 111 -15.99 -1.47 -0.50
N VAL A 112 -15.06 -0.51 -0.44
CA VAL A 112 -15.36 0.90 -0.25
C VAL A 112 -15.77 1.55 -1.57
N TYR A 113 -15.12 1.21 -2.70
CA TYR A 113 -15.50 1.77 -4.01
C TYR A 113 -16.89 1.32 -4.47
N PHE A 114 -17.27 0.08 -4.12
CA PHE A 114 -18.52 -0.55 -4.55
C PHE A 114 -19.32 -1.06 -3.34
N PRO A 115 -19.83 -0.16 -2.49
CA PRO A 115 -20.51 -0.55 -1.26
C PRO A 115 -21.74 -1.42 -1.59
N GLY A 116 -21.88 -2.55 -0.89
CA GLY A 116 -22.99 -3.48 -1.07
C GLY A 116 -22.84 -4.49 -2.21
N SER A 117 -21.72 -4.47 -2.95
CA SER A 117 -21.42 -5.50 -3.94
C SER A 117 -20.90 -6.78 -3.27
N SER A 118 -21.72 -7.83 -3.23
CA SER A 118 -21.30 -9.16 -2.75
C SER A 118 -20.46 -9.94 -3.76
N SER A 119 -20.32 -9.44 -5.00
CA SER A 119 -19.58 -10.10 -6.08
C SER A 119 -18.08 -9.82 -6.09
N ILE A 120 -17.61 -8.85 -5.29
CA ILE A 120 -16.20 -8.40 -5.31
C ILE A 120 -15.42 -9.04 -4.16
N GLN A 121 -15.96 -8.99 -2.94
CA GLN A 121 -15.46 -9.61 -1.71
C GLN A 121 -16.65 -9.80 -0.74
N PRO A 122 -16.53 -10.59 0.34
CA PRO A 122 -17.56 -10.60 1.38
C PRO A 122 -17.80 -9.17 1.86
N ALA A 123 -19.06 -8.72 1.78
CA ALA A 123 -19.41 -7.35 2.10
C ALA A 123 -18.98 -7.01 3.53
N GLN A 124 -18.05 -6.07 3.67
CA GLN A 124 -17.68 -5.48 4.96
C GLN A 124 -18.50 -4.20 5.13
N PRO A 125 -19.30 -4.06 6.21
CA PRO A 125 -20.04 -2.84 6.44
C PRO A 125 -19.05 -1.72 6.82
N PHE A 126 -18.77 -0.84 5.87
CA PHE A 126 -18.01 0.37 6.13
C PHE A 126 -18.92 1.52 6.56
N SER A 127 -18.41 2.37 7.46
CA SER A 127 -19.14 3.54 7.91
C SER A 127 -19.37 4.52 6.76
N GLN A 128 -20.49 5.25 6.83
CA GLN A 128 -20.78 6.29 5.84
C GLN A 128 -19.68 7.36 5.79
N SER A 129 -19.03 7.65 6.92
CA SER A 129 -17.90 8.57 6.99
C SER A 129 -16.69 8.04 6.22
N LEU A 130 -16.38 6.73 6.27
CA LEU A 130 -15.28 6.15 5.48
C LEU A 130 -15.56 6.23 3.98
N ILE A 131 -16.80 5.93 3.56
CA ILE A 131 -17.23 6.09 2.16
C ILE A 131 -17.08 7.55 1.72
N GLN A 132 -17.60 8.49 2.51
CA GLN A 132 -17.49 9.93 2.22
C GLN A 132 -16.03 10.38 2.11
N SER A 133 -15.13 9.83 2.93
CA SER A 133 -13.72 10.16 2.93
C SER A 133 -12.97 9.58 1.73
N PHE A 134 -13.01 8.25 1.56
CA PHE A 134 -12.22 7.54 0.56
C PHE A 134 -12.79 7.69 -0.85
N MET A 135 -14.05 7.28 -1.07
CA MET A 135 -14.69 7.44 -2.38
C MET A 135 -14.85 8.91 -2.75
N GLY A 136 -15.19 9.76 -1.79
CA GLY A 136 -15.38 11.19 -2.06
C GLY A 136 -14.13 11.86 -2.63
N ALA A 137 -12.95 11.54 -2.10
CA ALA A 137 -11.67 12.01 -2.63
C ALA A 137 -11.40 11.46 -4.05
N LEU A 138 -11.69 10.18 -4.29
CA LEU A 138 -11.48 9.55 -5.61
C LEU A 138 -12.42 10.09 -6.69
N VAL A 139 -13.71 10.24 -6.37
CA VAL A 139 -14.70 10.87 -7.27
C VAL A 139 -14.29 12.31 -7.57
N SER A 140 -13.79 13.03 -6.57
CA SER A 140 -13.26 14.38 -6.78
C SER A 140 -12.11 14.39 -7.80
N PHE A 141 -11.18 13.45 -7.68
CA PHE A 141 -10.06 13.32 -8.60
C PHE A 141 -10.52 12.95 -10.02
N ILE A 142 -11.42 11.99 -10.17
CA ILE A 142 -11.98 11.56 -11.47
C ILE A 142 -12.65 12.74 -12.18
N VAL A 143 -13.44 13.54 -11.46
CA VAL A 143 -14.24 14.62 -12.07
C VAL A 143 -13.43 15.90 -12.27
N THR A 144 -12.47 16.19 -11.38
CA THR A 144 -11.83 17.51 -11.31
C THR A 144 -10.31 17.51 -11.45
N GLY A 145 -9.69 16.33 -11.50
CA GLY A 145 -8.24 16.16 -11.50
C GLY A 145 -7.58 16.56 -10.17
N THR A 146 -8.33 16.62 -9.07
CA THR A 146 -7.77 16.81 -7.72
C THR A 146 -8.65 16.11 -6.69
N PRO A 147 -8.09 15.49 -5.64
CA PRO A 147 -8.89 14.87 -4.59
C PRO A 147 -9.53 15.87 -3.60
N ASN A 148 -9.19 17.16 -3.70
CA ASN A 148 -9.53 18.17 -2.68
C ASN A 148 -10.90 18.84 -2.86
N LYS A 149 -11.69 18.45 -3.87
CA LYS A 149 -13.06 18.96 -4.10
C LYS A 149 -14.08 17.88 -3.80
N ASN A 150 -13.94 17.22 -2.65
CA ASN A 150 -14.77 16.08 -2.26
C ASN A 150 -16.27 16.47 -2.27
N PRO A 151 -17.08 15.89 -3.18
CA PRO A 151 -18.49 16.26 -3.32
C PRO A 151 -19.38 15.64 -2.23
N MET A 152 -18.92 14.58 -1.56
CA MET A 152 -19.68 13.84 -0.55
C MET A 152 -19.58 14.49 0.83
N ASN A 153 -18.40 15.00 1.20
CA ASN A 153 -18.19 15.77 2.43
C ASN A 153 -16.94 16.66 2.30
N LYS A 154 -17.15 17.98 2.31
CA LYS A 154 -16.09 18.96 2.03
C LYS A 154 -15.03 19.07 3.14
N ASN A 155 -15.34 18.61 4.35
CA ASN A 155 -14.51 18.83 5.54
C ASN A 155 -13.93 17.54 6.13
N ILE A 156 -14.25 16.38 5.54
CA ILE A 156 -13.85 15.09 6.12
C ILE A 156 -12.37 14.76 5.88
N ASN A 157 -11.82 15.15 4.73
CA ASN A 157 -10.43 14.92 4.40
C ASN A 157 -9.59 16.17 4.71
N PRO A 158 -8.37 16.03 5.26
CA PRO A 158 -7.40 17.11 5.21
C PRO A 158 -7.00 17.39 3.76
N ASN A 159 -6.37 18.54 3.53
CA ASN A 159 -5.81 18.85 2.21
C ASN A 159 -4.79 17.77 1.80
N TRP A 160 -4.95 17.24 0.60
CA TRP A 160 -4.09 16.24 -0.03
C TRP A 160 -3.31 16.93 -1.16
N PRO A 161 -2.13 17.49 -0.89
CA PRO A 161 -1.29 18.12 -1.90
C PRO A 161 -0.66 17.07 -2.83
N LEU A 162 -0.10 17.55 -3.93
CA LEU A 162 0.73 16.75 -4.82
C LEU A 162 1.88 16.09 -4.06
N TYR A 163 2.26 14.90 -4.50
CA TYR A 163 3.38 14.16 -3.96
C TYR A 163 4.70 14.92 -4.18
N ASP A 164 5.52 15.03 -3.13
CA ASP A 164 6.86 15.60 -3.18
C ASP A 164 7.87 14.52 -2.78
N SER A 165 8.69 14.06 -3.73
CA SER A 165 9.71 13.05 -3.47
C SER A 165 10.82 13.53 -2.53
N LYS A 166 10.98 14.85 -2.34
CA LYS A 166 11.92 15.42 -1.34
C LYS A 166 11.35 15.41 0.07
N ASN A 167 10.02 15.37 0.21
CA ASN A 167 9.33 15.30 1.50
C ASN A 167 8.14 14.33 1.41
N PRO A 168 8.40 13.01 1.31
CA PRO A 168 7.36 12.03 0.99
C PRO A 168 6.26 11.99 2.05
N LYS A 169 5.06 12.38 1.61
CA LYS A 169 3.83 12.37 2.40
C LYS A 169 2.69 11.81 1.57
N GLY A 170 1.70 11.26 2.24
CA GLY A 170 0.50 10.72 1.59
C GLY A 170 -0.74 10.83 2.44
N MET A 171 -1.89 10.65 1.81
CA MET A 171 -3.17 10.52 2.51
C MET A 171 -3.32 9.12 3.06
N THR A 172 -3.46 8.98 4.37
CA THR A 172 -3.81 7.73 5.04
C THR A 172 -5.29 7.70 5.32
N PHE A 173 -6.00 6.72 4.78
CA PHE A 173 -7.42 6.48 5.05
C PHE A 173 -7.58 5.43 6.14
N GLY A 174 -7.57 5.88 7.39
CA GLY A 174 -7.80 5.03 8.56
C GLY A 174 -9.18 5.22 9.16
N ILE A 175 -9.45 4.48 10.25
CA ILE A 175 -10.66 4.61 11.06
C ILE A 175 -10.32 4.81 12.54
N THR A 176 -11.24 5.40 13.30
CA THR A 176 -11.22 5.44 14.76
C THR A 176 -11.55 4.06 15.35
N ALA A 177 -11.44 3.92 16.67
CA ALA A 177 -11.94 2.73 17.38
C ALA A 177 -13.46 2.52 17.22
N SER A 178 -14.22 3.58 16.95
CA SER A 178 -15.67 3.51 16.64
C SER A 178 -15.97 3.16 15.19
N GLY A 179 -14.96 3.03 14.32
CA GLY A 179 -15.13 2.75 12.90
C GLY A 179 -15.39 3.98 12.03
N ASP A 180 -15.32 5.19 12.59
CA ASP A 180 -15.48 6.43 11.85
C ASP A 180 -14.22 6.77 11.06
N ALA A 181 -14.36 7.42 9.90
CA ALA A 181 -13.22 7.87 9.12
C ALA A 181 -12.29 8.77 9.93
N ASN A 182 -10.99 8.46 9.88
CA ASN A 182 -9.93 9.27 10.46
C ASN A 182 -8.81 9.47 9.42
N PRO A 183 -9.09 10.21 8.32
CA PRO A 183 -8.09 10.43 7.28
C PRO A 183 -7.01 11.40 7.76
N GLN A 184 -5.74 11.09 7.45
CA GLN A 184 -4.59 11.87 7.88
C GLN A 184 -3.63 12.09 6.73
N PHE A 185 -3.18 13.35 6.53
CA PHE A 185 -2.05 13.63 5.65
C PHE A 185 -0.76 13.61 6.48
N LYS A 186 0.06 12.57 6.30
CA LYS A 186 1.25 12.34 7.15
C LYS A 186 2.46 11.88 6.36
N GLY A 187 3.62 11.93 7.01
CA GLY A 187 4.89 11.40 6.48
C GLY A 187 4.80 9.91 6.22
N ILE A 188 5.42 9.47 5.13
CA ILE A 188 5.65 8.06 4.85
C ILE A 188 6.83 7.60 5.73
N ASP A 189 6.74 6.38 6.27
CA ASP A 189 7.80 5.82 7.11
C ASP A 189 9.13 5.76 6.35
N SER A 190 10.17 6.38 6.91
CA SER A 190 11.52 6.37 6.35
C SER A 190 12.11 4.96 6.22
N ALA A 191 11.76 4.02 7.11
CA ALA A 191 12.22 2.65 7.02
C ALA A 191 11.59 1.93 5.82
N LEU A 192 10.30 2.19 5.55
CA LEU A 192 9.63 1.70 4.33
C LEU A 192 10.28 2.27 3.07
N LEU A 193 10.58 3.57 3.03
CA LEU A 193 11.24 4.19 1.87
C LEU A 193 12.64 3.60 1.62
N GLN A 194 13.38 3.25 2.68
CA GLN A 194 14.67 2.56 2.55
C GLN A 194 14.51 1.15 1.94
N ARG A 195 13.52 0.38 2.39
CA ARG A 195 13.20 -0.93 1.79
C ARG A 195 12.78 -0.79 0.33
N CYS A 196 11.98 0.21 0.00
CA CYS A 196 11.60 0.48 -1.39
C CYS A 196 12.76 0.96 -2.27
N SER A 197 13.77 1.62 -1.70
CA SER A 197 15.00 1.94 -2.42
C SER A 197 15.80 0.67 -2.75
N LEU A 198 15.89 -0.27 -1.80
CA LEU A 198 16.49 -1.59 -2.03
C LEU A 198 15.77 -2.32 -3.18
N TRP A 199 14.44 -2.43 -3.13
CA TRP A 199 13.69 -3.05 -4.23
C TRP A 199 13.88 -2.34 -5.56
N ARG A 200 14.00 -1.01 -5.57
CA ARG A 200 14.23 -0.24 -6.80
C ARG A 200 15.57 -0.60 -7.45
N SER A 201 16.62 -0.85 -6.65
CA SER A 201 17.91 -1.32 -7.16
C SER A 201 17.88 -2.76 -7.69
N LEU A 202 16.90 -3.54 -7.25
CA LEU A 202 16.74 -4.95 -7.61
C LEU A 202 15.74 -5.17 -8.75
N ALA A 203 15.06 -4.13 -9.22
CA ALA A 203 14.06 -4.19 -10.29
C ALA A 203 14.51 -4.96 -11.55
N PRO A 204 15.79 -4.93 -11.99
CA PRO A 204 16.24 -5.75 -13.12
C PRO A 204 16.18 -7.27 -12.89
N TYR A 205 16.05 -7.71 -11.63
CA TYR A 205 16.10 -9.11 -11.20
C TYR A 205 14.78 -9.61 -10.60
N THR A 206 13.77 -8.75 -10.51
CA THR A 206 12.44 -9.08 -10.01
C THR A 206 11.44 -8.89 -11.15
N PRO A 207 10.49 -9.82 -11.37
CA PRO A 207 9.36 -9.54 -12.24
C PRO A 207 8.63 -8.28 -11.73
N LEU A 208 8.19 -7.43 -12.66
CA LEU A 208 7.21 -6.37 -12.41
C LEU A 208 5.90 -6.78 -13.06
#